data_AF-A0A158EQ92-F1
#
_entry.id   AF-A0A158EQ92-F1
#
_cell.length_a   1.000
_cell.length_b   1.000
_cell.length_c   1.000
_cell.angle_alpha   90.00
_cell.angle_beta   90.00
_cell.angle_gamma   90.00
#
_symmetry.space_group_name_H-M   'P 1'
#
loop_
_entity.id
_entity.type
_entity.pdbx_description
1 polymer ?
#
loop_
_entity_poly.entity_id
_entity_poly.type
_entity_poly.pdbx_seq_one_letter_code
_entity_poly.pdbx_strand_id
1 'polypeptide(L)'
;MFEKIPMGAPRASVEEVPIRSIKAVQSYHAHIYFDGPKQKRIAEVLRENIAQRFAVLLGRWHDSPIGPHARPMYQVAFAPNEFGRFVPWLMVNRQELTVLVHPNTGHPKADHLDHPIWMGVALEILNLHLLPEREGPEPQFAPNTQPTVAP
;
A
#
# COMPACT_ATOMS: atom_id res chain seq x y z
N MET A 1 15.62 24.33 55.32
CA MET A 1 15.06 24.92 54.09
C MET A 1 14.93 23.77 53.10
N PHE A 2 13.74 23.23 52.90
CA PHE A 2 13.51 22.14 51.94
C PHE A 2 12.71 22.72 50.78
N GLU A 3 13.33 22.74 49.61
CA GLU A 3 12.76 23.27 48.37
C GLU A 3 11.76 22.23 47.82
N LYS A 4 10.50 22.64 47.66
CA LYS A 4 9.44 21.78 47.11
C LYS A 4 9.68 21.61 45.61
N ILE A 5 9.90 20.38 45.18
CA ILE A 5 9.93 20.00 43.75
C ILE A 5 8.53 20.24 43.16
N PRO A 6 8.38 20.95 42.03
CA PRO A 6 7.07 21.20 41.45
C PRO A 6 6.50 19.90 40.88
N MET A 7 5.25 19.62 41.27
CA MET A 7 4.46 18.49 40.77
C MET A 7 4.25 18.69 39.26
N GLY A 8 4.79 17.78 38.45
CA GLY A 8 4.76 17.86 36.99
C GLY A 8 3.33 18.00 36.46
N ALA A 9 3.17 18.86 35.45
CA ALA A 9 1.90 19.08 34.77
C ALA A 9 1.27 17.75 34.32
N PRO A 10 -0.07 17.60 34.39
CA PRO A 10 -0.74 16.40 33.95
C PRO A 10 -0.41 16.15 32.47
N ARG A 11 0.15 14.98 32.19
CA ARG A 11 0.38 14.49 30.82
C ARG A 11 -0.97 14.48 30.12
N ALA A 12 -1.09 15.19 29.00
CA ALA A 12 -2.32 15.20 28.21
C ALA A 12 -2.81 13.75 28.00
N SER A 13 -4.08 13.49 28.34
CA SER A 13 -4.69 12.19 28.16
C SER A 13 -4.65 11.82 26.68
N VAL A 14 -3.99 10.71 26.35
CA VAL A 14 -4.05 10.14 25.00
C VAL A 14 -5.50 9.69 24.79
N GLU A 15 -6.19 10.21 23.78
CA GLU A 15 -7.50 9.70 23.40
C GLU A 15 -7.39 8.19 23.12
N GLU A 16 -8.23 7.38 23.77
CA GLU A 16 -8.29 5.95 23.51
C GLU A 16 -8.89 5.71 22.12
N VAL A 17 -8.02 5.53 21.12
CA VAL A 17 -8.45 5.09 19.78
C VAL A 17 -8.75 3.58 19.85
N PRO A 18 -9.96 3.14 19.48
CA PRO A 18 -10.32 1.74 19.56
C PRO A 18 -9.44 0.89 18.65
N ILE A 19 -8.86 -0.19 19.23
CA ILE A 19 -8.07 -1.16 18.47
C ILE A 19 -8.97 -1.89 17.48
N ARG A 20 -8.63 -1.82 16.19
CA ARG A 20 -9.39 -2.47 15.13
C ARG A 20 -8.98 -3.94 14.97
N SER A 21 -9.96 -4.79 14.67
CA SER A 21 -9.69 -6.18 14.27
C SER A 21 -9.01 -6.21 12.92
N ILE A 22 -8.11 -7.19 12.70
CA ILE A 22 -7.52 -7.45 11.38
C ILE A 22 -8.59 -7.74 10.29
N LYS A 23 -9.79 -8.18 10.70
CA LYS A 23 -10.95 -8.36 9.80
C LYS A 23 -11.41 -7.06 9.12
N ALA A 24 -10.98 -5.90 9.61
CA ALA A 24 -11.24 -4.63 8.96
C ALA A 24 -10.48 -4.49 7.62
N VAL A 25 -9.40 -5.26 7.41
CA VAL A 25 -8.65 -5.28 6.15
C VAL A 25 -9.28 -6.28 5.19
N GLN A 26 -9.91 -5.78 4.14
CA GLN A 26 -10.61 -6.58 3.15
C GLN A 26 -9.66 -7.16 2.09
N SER A 27 -8.67 -6.35 1.69
CA SER A 27 -7.65 -6.68 0.69
C SER A 27 -6.47 -5.70 0.85
N TYR A 28 -5.48 -5.82 -0.03
CA TYR A 28 -4.38 -4.87 -0.14
C TYR A 28 -4.15 -4.50 -1.60
N HIS A 29 -3.66 -3.28 -1.82
CA HIS A 29 -3.10 -2.84 -3.09
C HIS A 29 -1.62 -2.54 -2.94
N ALA A 30 -0.82 -3.00 -3.89
CA ALA A 30 0.53 -2.52 -4.14
C ALA A 30 0.55 -1.68 -5.43
N HIS A 31 1.07 -0.47 -5.37
CA HIS A 31 1.28 0.40 -6.52
C HIS A 31 2.77 0.46 -6.81
N ILE A 32 3.17 -0.08 -7.96
CA ILE A 32 4.56 -0.17 -8.40
C ILE A 32 4.85 1.01 -9.31
N TYR A 33 5.57 1.99 -8.80
CA TYR A 33 5.91 3.22 -9.51
C TYR A 33 7.19 3.06 -10.31
N PHE A 34 7.23 3.71 -11.46
CA PHE A 34 8.41 3.79 -12.31
C PHE A 34 8.57 5.21 -12.87
N ASP A 35 9.82 5.58 -13.13
CA ASP A 35 10.20 6.85 -13.74
C ASP A 35 11.18 6.63 -14.89
N GLY A 36 10.76 7.07 -16.08
CA GLY A 36 11.50 6.91 -17.32
C GLY A 36 11.63 5.47 -17.86
N PRO A 37 12.28 5.30 -19.02
CA PRO A 37 12.30 4.04 -19.76
C PRO A 37 12.99 2.88 -19.01
N LYS A 38 14.05 3.18 -18.25
CA LYS A 38 14.81 2.17 -17.50
C LYS A 38 13.93 1.51 -16.44
N GLN A 39 13.30 2.30 -15.58
CA GLN A 39 12.45 1.76 -14.52
C GLN A 39 11.20 1.10 -15.10
N LYS A 40 10.63 1.62 -16.21
CA LYS A 40 9.52 0.95 -16.90
C LYS A 40 9.89 -0.48 -17.31
N ARG A 41 11.08 -0.69 -17.89
CA ARG A 41 11.58 -2.03 -18.25
C ARG A 41 11.70 -2.95 -17.03
N ILE A 42 12.21 -2.44 -15.91
CA ILE A 42 12.30 -3.20 -14.65
C ILE A 42 10.90 -3.56 -14.14
N ALA A 43 9.96 -2.61 -14.21
CA ALA A 43 8.58 -2.78 -13.80
C ALA A 43 7.85 -3.83 -14.65
N GLU A 44 8.12 -3.90 -15.96
CA GLU A 44 7.62 -4.94 -16.88
C GLU A 44 8.08 -6.33 -16.43
N VAL A 45 9.39 -6.51 -16.24
CA VAL A 45 9.97 -7.79 -15.79
C VAL A 45 9.43 -8.18 -14.42
N LEU A 46 9.31 -7.23 -13.49
CA LEU A 46 8.74 -7.49 -12.17
C LEU A 46 7.28 -7.96 -12.30
N ARG A 47 6.47 -7.28 -13.12
CA ARG A 47 5.04 -7.61 -13.31
C ARG A 47 4.85 -9.03 -13.86
N GLU A 48 5.70 -9.46 -14.79
CA GLU A 48 5.70 -10.83 -15.30
C GLU A 48 6.05 -11.84 -14.22
N ASN A 49 7.08 -11.56 -13.41
CA ASN A 49 7.48 -12.46 -12.32
C ASN A 49 6.42 -12.55 -11.21
N ILE A 50 5.69 -11.46 -10.95
CA ILE A 50 4.54 -11.45 -10.05
C ILE A 50 3.44 -12.36 -10.59
N ALA A 51 3.09 -12.24 -11.87
CA ALA A 51 2.03 -13.03 -12.51
C ALA A 51 2.29 -14.54 -12.43
N GLN A 52 3.56 -14.95 -12.52
CA GLN A 52 3.96 -16.35 -12.46
C GLN A 52 3.94 -16.94 -11.03
N ARG A 53 3.93 -16.12 -9.97
CA ARG A 53 4.18 -16.56 -8.59
C ARG A 53 3.04 -16.35 -7.61
N PHE A 54 2.17 -15.40 -7.89
CA PHE A 54 1.12 -14.99 -6.95
C PHE A 54 -0.24 -14.93 -7.61
N ALA A 55 -1.27 -15.40 -6.89
CA ALA A 55 -2.66 -15.30 -7.31
C ALA A 55 -3.18 -13.90 -6.96
N VAL A 56 -3.01 -12.96 -7.89
CA VAL A 56 -3.26 -11.53 -7.72
C VAL A 56 -4.08 -10.98 -8.88
N LEU A 57 -4.61 -9.77 -8.71
CA LEU A 57 -5.23 -9.01 -9.78
C LEU A 57 -4.25 -7.92 -10.24
N LEU A 58 -3.69 -8.08 -11.43
CA LEU A 58 -2.87 -7.07 -12.08
C LEU A 58 -3.74 -6.03 -12.78
N GLY A 59 -3.62 -4.78 -12.35
CA GLY A 59 -4.25 -3.63 -12.95
C GLY A 59 -3.66 -3.24 -14.32
N ARG A 60 -4.25 -2.20 -14.91
CA ARG A 60 -3.76 -1.59 -16.14
C ARG A 60 -2.45 -0.84 -15.88
N TRP A 61 -1.69 -0.65 -16.95
CA TRP A 61 -0.58 0.29 -16.94
C TRP A 61 -1.10 1.72 -17.00
N HIS A 62 -0.49 2.58 -16.20
CA HIS A 62 -0.68 4.02 -16.24
C HIS A 62 0.68 4.67 -16.54
N ASP A 63 0.85 5.13 -17.78
CA ASP A 63 2.09 5.78 -18.25
C ASP A 63 2.19 7.26 -17.84
N SER A 64 1.24 7.74 -17.05
CA SER A 64 1.19 9.08 -16.48
C SER A 64 0.57 9.03 -15.07
N PRO A 65 0.80 10.05 -14.23
CA PRO A 65 0.08 10.22 -12.96
C PRO A 65 -1.44 10.11 -13.13
N ILE A 66 -2.10 9.38 -12.23
CA ILE A 66 -3.55 9.18 -12.26
C ILE A 66 -4.11 9.10 -10.84
N GLY A 67 -5.29 9.68 -10.61
CA GLY A 67 -5.91 9.67 -9.29
C GLY A 67 -4.97 10.23 -8.22
N PRO A 68 -4.69 9.50 -7.13
CA PRO A 68 -3.79 9.96 -6.07
C PRO A 68 -2.29 9.73 -6.35
N HIS A 69 -1.94 9.15 -7.49
CA HIS A 69 -0.60 8.62 -7.76
C HIS A 69 0.29 9.65 -8.47
N ALA A 70 1.38 10.07 -7.82
CA ALA A 70 2.29 11.12 -8.32
C ALA A 70 3.19 10.72 -9.50
N ARG A 71 3.24 9.44 -9.86
CA ARG A 71 4.09 8.89 -10.94
C ARG A 71 3.36 7.83 -11.74
N PRO A 72 3.83 7.52 -12.97
CA PRO A 72 3.43 6.33 -13.70
C PRO A 72 3.54 5.07 -12.83
N MET A 73 2.55 4.19 -12.92
CA MET A 73 2.47 2.99 -12.08
C MET A 73 1.59 1.89 -12.70
N TYR A 74 1.65 0.71 -12.10
CA TYR A 74 0.55 -0.25 -12.17
C TYR A 74 0.19 -0.75 -10.77
N GLN A 75 -1.08 -1.14 -10.62
CA GLN A 75 -1.62 -1.70 -9.38
C GLN A 75 -1.53 -3.23 -9.39
N VAL A 76 -1.30 -3.81 -8.21
CA VAL A 76 -1.48 -5.22 -7.89
C VAL A 76 -2.41 -5.32 -6.69
N ALA A 77 -3.61 -5.85 -6.89
CA ALA A 77 -4.49 -6.17 -5.77
C ALA A 77 -4.29 -7.61 -5.32
N PHE A 78 -4.33 -7.85 -4.01
CA PHE A 78 -4.12 -9.18 -3.43
C PHE A 78 -4.88 -9.36 -2.11
N ALA A 79 -5.22 -10.62 -1.81
CA ALA A 79 -5.96 -10.99 -0.62
C ALA A 79 -5.08 -10.93 0.65
N PRO A 80 -5.68 -10.75 1.85
CA PRO A 80 -4.90 -10.60 3.08
C PRO A 80 -3.98 -11.77 3.42
N ASN A 81 -4.36 -12.99 3.04
CA ASN A 81 -3.53 -14.19 3.24
C ASN A 81 -2.28 -14.23 2.35
N GLU A 82 -2.24 -13.47 1.25
CA GLU A 82 -1.07 -13.40 0.37
C GLU A 82 -0.02 -12.39 0.88
N PHE A 83 -0.39 -11.49 1.80
CA PHE A 83 0.49 -10.42 2.30
C PHE A 83 1.83 -10.94 2.80
N GLY A 84 1.82 -11.98 3.64
CA GLY A 84 3.02 -12.56 4.23
C GLY A 84 3.97 -13.24 3.23
N ARG A 85 3.53 -13.48 1.99
CA ARG A 85 4.35 -14.05 0.91
C ARG A 85 4.76 -12.98 -0.09
N PHE A 86 3.79 -12.17 -0.54
CA PHE A 86 3.99 -11.19 -1.60
C PHE A 86 4.83 -9.99 -1.17
N VAL A 87 4.55 -9.42 0.00
CA VAL A 87 5.26 -8.20 0.46
C VAL A 87 6.73 -8.47 0.73
N PRO A 88 7.13 -9.54 1.47
CA PRO A 88 8.55 -9.88 1.61
C PRO A 88 9.25 -10.20 0.29
N TRP A 89 8.54 -10.83 -0.65
CA TRP A 89 9.10 -11.11 -1.97
C TRP A 89 9.37 -9.81 -2.75
N LEU A 90 8.47 -8.82 -2.70
CA LEU A 90 8.71 -7.50 -3.29
C LEU A 90 9.92 -6.81 -2.65
N MET A 91 10.08 -6.90 -1.33
CA MET A 91 11.19 -6.24 -0.62
C MET A 91 12.56 -6.63 -1.19
N VAL A 92 12.73 -7.88 -1.62
CA VAL A 92 14.01 -8.40 -2.14
C VAL A 92 14.09 -8.44 -3.67
N ASN A 93 12.97 -8.28 -4.40
CA ASN A 93 12.93 -8.39 -5.87
C ASN A 93 12.56 -7.10 -6.62
N ARG A 94 12.10 -6.04 -5.95
CA ARG A 94 11.64 -4.79 -6.61
C ARG A 94 12.74 -3.98 -7.29
N GLN A 95 14.02 -4.34 -7.11
CA GLN A 95 15.17 -3.57 -7.55
C GLN A 95 15.07 -2.10 -7.08
N GLU A 96 15.18 -1.13 -7.99
CA GLU A 96 15.13 0.31 -7.69
C GLU A 96 13.71 0.91 -7.67
N LEU A 97 12.66 0.11 -7.92
CA LEU A 97 11.28 0.62 -8.03
C LEU A 97 10.71 1.04 -6.68
N THR A 98 10.03 2.18 -6.65
CA THR A 98 9.28 2.62 -5.47
C THR A 98 7.93 1.90 -5.41
N VAL A 99 7.55 1.42 -4.23
CA VAL A 99 6.27 0.71 -4.03
C VAL A 99 5.51 1.28 -2.84
N LEU A 100 4.24 1.64 -3.06
CA LEU A 100 3.26 1.90 -2.03
C LEU A 100 2.44 0.64 -1.81
N VAL A 101 2.31 0.16 -0.58
CA VAL A 101 1.32 -0.88 -0.24
C VAL A 101 0.37 -0.29 0.79
N HIS A 102 -0.93 -0.40 0.56
CA HIS A 102 -1.94 0.01 1.54
C HIS A 102 -3.01 -1.08 1.73
N PRO A 103 -3.62 -1.17 2.93
CA PRO A 103 -4.81 -1.98 3.13
C PRO A 103 -6.01 -1.34 2.44
N ASN A 104 -7.06 -2.12 2.20
CA ASN A 104 -8.39 -1.59 1.89
C ASN A 104 -9.30 -1.86 3.09
N THR A 105 -9.63 -0.81 3.83
CA THR A 105 -10.43 -0.87 5.06
C THR A 105 -11.82 -0.25 4.91
N GLY A 106 -12.17 0.18 3.69
CA GLY A 106 -13.36 0.99 3.42
C GLY A 106 -13.15 2.48 3.69
N HIS A 107 -11.91 2.91 3.95
CA HIS A 107 -11.52 4.30 4.20
C HIS A 107 -10.38 4.72 3.27
N PRO A 108 -10.62 4.86 1.95
CA PRO A 108 -9.55 5.02 0.96
C PRO A 108 -8.56 6.13 1.28
N LYS A 109 -9.03 7.30 1.73
CA LYS A 109 -8.14 8.41 2.09
C LYS A 109 -7.18 8.07 3.23
N ALA A 110 -7.68 7.53 4.33
CA ALA A 110 -6.86 7.10 5.46
C ALA A 110 -5.96 5.92 5.08
N ASP A 111 -6.45 5.00 4.24
CA ASP A 111 -5.67 3.88 3.74
C ASP A 111 -4.43 4.33 2.97
N HIS A 112 -4.54 5.40 2.16
CA HIS A 112 -3.43 5.95 1.39
C HIS A 112 -2.50 6.87 2.20
N LEU A 113 -3.00 7.55 3.23
CA LEU A 113 -2.25 8.56 3.99
C LEU A 113 -1.69 8.04 5.31
N ASP A 114 -2.53 7.36 6.10
CA ASP A 114 -2.25 7.01 7.50
C ASP A 114 -1.84 5.55 7.66
N HIS A 115 -2.37 4.66 6.83
CA HIS A 115 -2.10 3.22 6.88
C HIS A 115 -1.12 2.65 5.83
N PRO A 116 -0.42 3.42 4.98
CA PRO A 116 0.43 2.83 3.97
C PRO A 116 1.76 2.33 4.55
N ILE A 117 2.37 1.39 3.83
CA ILE A 117 3.81 1.11 3.92
C ILE A 117 4.47 1.47 2.60
N TRP A 118 5.68 2.00 2.68
CA TRP A 118 6.49 2.37 1.52
C TRP A 118 7.76 1.53 1.45
N MET A 119 8.12 1.12 0.24
CA MET A 119 9.43 0.55 -0.06
C MET A 119 10.16 1.46 -1.05
N GLY A 120 11.36 1.93 -0.67
CA GLY A 120 12.06 2.97 -1.41
C GLY A 120 11.69 4.37 -0.89
N VAL A 121 11.60 5.34 -1.79
CA VAL A 121 11.29 6.74 -1.42
C VAL A 121 9.78 6.91 -1.34
N ALA A 122 9.25 7.38 -0.22
CA ALA A 122 7.84 7.73 -0.13
C ALA A 122 7.53 8.90 -1.08
N LEU A 123 6.47 8.75 -1.89
CA LEU A 123 6.00 9.79 -2.80
C LEU A 123 4.82 10.53 -2.18
N GLU A 124 4.62 11.77 -2.60
CA GLU A 124 3.42 12.52 -2.25
C GLU A 124 2.16 11.83 -2.81
N ILE A 125 1.10 11.80 -2.01
CA ILE A 125 -0.23 11.38 -2.44
C ILE A 125 -0.97 12.62 -2.93
N LEU A 126 -1.29 12.65 -4.22
CA LEU A 126 -1.92 13.80 -4.88
C LEU A 126 -3.44 13.73 -4.82
N ASN A 127 -4.11 14.78 -5.29
CA ASN A 127 -5.55 14.81 -5.57
C ASN A 127 -6.43 14.19 -4.46
N LEU A 128 -6.16 14.54 -3.20
CA LEU A 128 -6.81 13.94 -2.02
C LEU A 128 -8.34 14.03 -2.05
N HIS A 129 -8.90 14.99 -2.79
CA HIS A 129 -10.35 15.14 -2.99
C HIS A 129 -10.97 13.98 -3.80
N LEU A 130 -10.17 13.20 -4.53
CA LEU A 130 -10.59 12.00 -5.25
C LEU A 130 -10.63 10.75 -4.36
N LEU A 131 -10.02 10.82 -3.16
CA LEU A 131 -10.05 9.74 -2.19
C LEU A 131 -11.20 10.01 -1.21
N PRO A 132 -12.28 9.23 -1.24
CA PRO A 132 -13.38 9.43 -0.31
C PRO A 132 -12.96 9.02 1.12
N GLU A 133 -13.60 9.64 2.11
CA GLU A 133 -13.43 9.28 3.52
C GLU A 133 -13.99 7.89 3.85
N ARG A 134 -14.99 7.46 3.06
CA ARG A 134 -15.62 6.14 3.12
C ARG A 134 -16.04 5.66 1.74
N GLU A 135 -15.87 4.38 1.48
CA GLU A 135 -16.35 3.71 0.28
C GLU A 135 -17.22 2.50 0.64
N GLY A 136 -18.03 2.05 -0.31
CA GLY A 136 -18.79 0.82 -0.19
C GLY A 136 -17.89 -0.42 -0.06
N PRO A 137 -18.48 -1.63 0.07
CA PRO A 137 -17.70 -2.85 0.05
C PRO A 137 -16.89 -2.94 -1.24
N GLU A 138 -15.62 -3.34 -1.15
CA GLU A 138 -14.82 -3.52 -2.34
C GLU A 138 -15.46 -4.57 -3.27
N PRO A 139 -15.34 -4.39 -4.60
CA PRO A 139 -15.72 -5.41 -5.55
C PRO A 139 -15.06 -6.75 -5.22
N GLN A 140 -15.75 -7.85 -5.54
CA GLN A 140 -15.22 -9.18 -5.27
C GLN A 140 -13.85 -9.36 -5.93
N PHE A 141 -12.84 -9.59 -5.10
CA PHE A 141 -11.47 -9.86 -5.51
C PHE A 141 -11.41 -11.18 -6.31
N ALA A 142 -11.11 -11.08 -7.61
CA ALA A 142 -10.87 -12.22 -8.49
C ALA A 142 -9.48 -12.06 -9.13
N PRO A 143 -8.50 -12.91 -8.76
CA PRO A 143 -7.19 -12.92 -9.41
C PRO A 143 -7.30 -13.09 -10.94
N ASN A 144 -6.48 -12.36 -11.68
CA ASN A 144 -6.33 -12.53 -13.15
C ASN A 144 -5.00 -13.20 -13.53
N THR A 145 -4.32 -13.79 -12.56
CA THR A 145 -3.06 -14.53 -12.74
C THR A 145 -3.24 -15.99 -12.34
N GLN A 146 -2.42 -16.87 -12.92
CA GLN A 146 -2.37 -18.30 -12.59
C GLN A 146 -0.92 -18.64 -12.25
N PRO A 147 -0.56 -18.75 -10.96
CA PRO A 147 0.81 -19.05 -10.55
C PRO A 147 1.28 -20.40 -11.07
N THR A 148 2.46 -20.43 -11.67
CA THR A 148 3.13 -21.63 -12.18
C THR A 148 4.50 -21.85 -11.54
N VAL A 149 4.97 -20.90 -10.74
CA VAL A 149 6.29 -20.89 -10.10
C VAL A 149 6.12 -20.56 -8.62
N ALA A 150 6.92 -21.19 -7.75
CA ALA A 150 6.93 -20.83 -6.34
C ALA A 150 7.65 -19.47 -6.11
N PRO A 151 7.16 -18.63 -5.19
CA PRO A 151 7.82 -17.39 -4.78
C PRO A 151 9.27 -17.55 -4.32
#